data_AF-A0A5N9HAX8-F1
#
_entry.id   AF-A0A5N9HAX8-F1
#
_cell.length_a   1.000
_cell.length_b   1.000
_cell.length_c   1.000
_cell.angle_alpha   90.00
_cell.angle_beta   90.00
_cell.angle_gamma   90.00
#
_symmetry.space_group_name_H-M   'P 1'
#
loop_
_entity.id
_entity.type
_entity.pdbx_description
1 polymer ?
#
loop_
_entity_poly.entity_id
_entity_poly.type
_entity_poly.pdbx_seq_one_letter_code
_entity_poly.pdbx_strand_id
1 'polypeptide(L)'
;MQITAKVNFGKDLGQNIGTVFEARDSDGQVLFGAGFMGLFNTHFRMDRWTLQFFVRHDDAEATYEKLPFPSDDAGNYLFDLDGRVYQFSPHHDRTARCYDDKSKAWVIDERFGVEETASGEGMMRLAGKLLQSKGGEAWYDGAKILMKPDQGHYHHFYYAHGHFVFYQNNTPEWSKLHAIPWRPGDGPLDLDKAITLDLHYAGEDSFSAGQLGDEIIQSSNLGGVYAFDGAAWRIIRQSLKGVSHQLYSMLNWHDRMLIGHYPTGNLLEYVTKGTQLRHLENWPPVLPGVSTEVREAQTTCLFGGNVYVGVWPWAELWRYDHRGAQWHFVHRLFEHPPIMDEMNHPWEDRILRYNETHEEELVWNNWGNRITGLVPMGDSLFISTSAKGCQQRDMRMEFLHDDEIWNEYRTVHRMRKPGCAAGPVAWKEGETTLEFIVDSDRIAIAQDGTEIASAPADPKVVANVETAQIEWGKGMYGRFAGDVTPQ
;
A
#
# COMPACT_ATOMS: atom_id res chain seq x y z
N MET A 1 -28.55 14.63 0.29
CA MET A 1 -28.91 13.20 0.31
C MET A 1 -28.16 12.52 1.45
N GLN A 2 -28.78 11.55 2.13
CA GLN A 2 -28.12 10.72 3.13
C GLN A 2 -28.34 9.25 2.80
N ILE A 3 -27.26 8.47 2.81
CA ILE A 3 -27.28 7.02 2.63
C ILE A 3 -26.90 6.41 3.97
N THR A 4 -27.72 5.48 4.48
CA THR A 4 -27.48 4.86 5.77
C THR A 4 -27.33 3.36 5.61
N ALA A 5 -26.31 2.80 6.24
CA ALA A 5 -26.00 1.38 6.21
C ALA A 5 -25.92 0.84 7.63
N LYS A 6 -26.63 -0.26 7.90
CA LYS A 6 -26.38 -1.08 9.09
C LYS A 6 -25.30 -2.09 8.75
N VAL A 7 -24.23 -2.08 9.53
CA VAL A 7 -23.03 -2.87 9.29
C VAL A 7 -22.72 -3.72 10.51
N ASN A 8 -22.44 -5.00 10.27
CA ASN A 8 -21.78 -5.86 11.23
C ASN A 8 -20.49 -6.37 10.60
N PHE A 9 -19.34 -5.94 11.12
CA PHE A 9 -18.04 -6.34 10.58
C PHE A 9 -17.68 -7.81 10.87
N GLY A 10 -18.45 -8.48 11.74
CA GLY A 10 -18.17 -9.83 12.22
C GLY A 10 -17.03 -9.86 13.24
N LYS A 11 -16.35 -11.00 13.32
CA LYS A 11 -15.13 -11.13 14.15
C LYS A 11 -13.94 -10.57 13.40
N ASP A 12 -13.09 -9.80 14.08
CA ASP A 12 -11.85 -9.35 13.48
C ASP A 12 -10.79 -10.46 13.51
N LEU A 13 -10.55 -11.06 12.35
CA LEU A 13 -9.50 -12.04 12.12
C LEU A 13 -8.43 -11.50 11.16
N GLY A 14 -8.36 -10.18 10.96
CA GLY A 14 -7.41 -9.53 10.05
C GLY A 14 -7.83 -9.56 8.57
N GLN A 15 -9.06 -9.96 8.27
CA GLN A 15 -9.61 -9.97 6.91
C GLN A 15 -9.82 -8.56 6.36
N ASN A 16 -9.61 -8.32 5.07
CA ASN A 16 -10.01 -7.07 4.42
C ASN A 16 -11.55 -6.90 4.51
N ILE A 17 -12.03 -5.67 4.73
CA ILE A 17 -13.46 -5.42 4.97
C ILE A 17 -14.24 -5.30 3.66
N GLY A 18 -13.72 -4.57 2.66
CA GLY A 18 -14.32 -4.47 1.33
C GLY A 18 -15.33 -3.33 1.15
N THR A 19 -16.17 -3.44 0.13
CA THR A 19 -17.13 -2.39 -0.28
C THR A 19 -18.38 -2.37 0.60
N VAL A 20 -18.73 -1.22 1.17
CA VAL A 20 -20.03 -1.02 1.82
C VAL A 20 -21.13 -0.92 0.75
N PHE A 21 -20.95 -0.05 -0.23
CA PHE A 21 -21.80 0.03 -1.41
C PHE A 21 -21.07 0.71 -2.59
N GLU A 22 -21.56 0.48 -3.79
CA GLU A 22 -21.15 1.18 -5.01
C GLU A 22 -22.39 1.57 -5.82
N ALA A 23 -22.46 2.83 -6.22
CA ALA A 23 -23.61 3.38 -6.91
C ALA A 23 -23.28 3.67 -8.37
N ARG A 24 -24.18 3.30 -9.27
CA ARG A 24 -24.01 3.42 -10.73
C ARG A 24 -25.15 4.19 -11.38
N ASP A 25 -24.85 4.86 -12.48
CA ASP A 25 -25.88 5.47 -13.33
C ASP A 25 -26.59 4.42 -14.20
N SER A 26 -27.52 4.86 -15.04
CA SER A 26 -28.26 4.00 -15.98
C SER A 26 -27.38 3.34 -17.04
N ASP A 27 -26.19 3.89 -17.30
CA ASP A 27 -25.22 3.36 -18.26
C ASP A 27 -24.21 2.42 -17.59
N GLY A 28 -24.39 2.15 -16.30
CA GLY A 28 -23.54 1.27 -15.50
C GLY A 28 -22.25 1.93 -15.02
N GLN A 29 -22.07 3.24 -15.20
CA GLN A 29 -20.88 3.96 -14.75
C GLN A 29 -20.96 4.20 -13.25
N VAL A 30 -19.87 3.93 -12.53
CA VAL A 30 -19.77 4.26 -11.11
C VAL A 30 -19.89 5.77 -10.94
N LEU A 31 -20.73 6.23 -10.02
CA LEU A 31 -20.87 7.65 -9.68
C LEU A 31 -20.26 7.96 -8.32
N PHE A 32 -20.52 7.12 -7.33
CA PHE A 32 -20.05 7.29 -5.96
C PHE A 32 -20.05 5.92 -5.25
N GLY A 33 -19.36 5.83 -4.13
CA GLY A 33 -19.26 4.56 -3.40
C GLY A 33 -18.46 4.70 -2.13
N ALA A 34 -18.55 3.67 -1.30
CA ALA A 34 -17.83 3.62 -0.04
C ALA A 34 -17.26 2.23 0.26
N GLY A 35 -16.08 2.18 0.86
CA GLY A 35 -15.45 0.92 1.23
C GLY A 35 -14.07 1.06 1.84
N PHE A 36 -13.51 -0.09 2.20
CA PHE A 36 -12.24 -0.23 2.88
C PHE A 36 -11.22 -0.86 1.94
N MET A 37 -10.12 -0.16 1.71
CA MET A 37 -9.10 -0.60 0.77
C MET A 37 -8.29 -1.78 1.33
N GLY A 38 -8.32 -2.90 0.62
CA GLY A 38 -7.41 -4.02 0.88
C GLY A 38 -6.09 -3.81 0.16
N LEU A 39 -5.10 -3.20 0.82
CA LEU A 39 -3.85 -2.80 0.17
C LEU A 39 -2.61 -3.09 1.03
N PHE A 40 -1.57 -3.55 0.35
CA PHE A 40 -0.20 -3.55 0.82
C PHE A 40 0.68 -2.88 -0.23
N ASN A 41 1.37 -1.80 0.14
CA ASN A 41 2.42 -1.19 -0.67
C ASN A 41 3.77 -1.59 -0.08
N THR A 42 4.86 -1.43 -0.84
CA THR A 42 6.19 -1.97 -0.50
C THR A 42 6.52 -1.88 0.99
N HIS A 43 6.64 -3.04 1.64
CA HIS A 43 6.86 -3.27 3.09
C HIS A 43 5.70 -2.97 4.07
N PHE A 44 4.65 -2.24 3.68
CA PHE A 44 3.58 -1.82 4.60
C PHE A 44 2.17 -2.19 4.14
N ARG A 45 1.43 -2.76 5.08
CA ARG A 45 -0.03 -2.87 4.98
C ARG A 45 -0.66 -1.52 5.30
N MET A 46 -1.64 -1.09 4.51
CA MET A 46 -2.48 0.06 4.84
C MET A 46 -3.51 -0.29 5.92
N ASP A 47 -4.01 0.71 6.64
CA ASP A 47 -5.00 0.48 7.69
C ASP A 47 -6.32 -0.01 7.07
N ARG A 48 -6.65 -1.24 7.43
CA ARG A 48 -7.84 -1.94 6.99
C ARG A 48 -9.14 -1.36 7.59
N TRP A 49 -9.03 -0.45 8.56
CA TRP A 49 -10.14 0.26 9.18
C TRP A 49 -10.36 1.69 8.62
N THR A 50 -9.57 2.12 7.63
CA THR A 50 -9.80 3.39 6.94
C THR A 50 -10.93 3.23 5.93
N LEU A 51 -12.07 3.85 6.23
CA LEU A 51 -13.25 3.89 5.35
C LEU A 51 -13.12 5.08 4.41
N GLN A 52 -13.25 4.82 3.10
CA GLN A 52 -13.34 5.86 2.09
C GLN A 52 -14.79 6.03 1.63
N PHE A 53 -15.19 7.28 1.40
CA PHE A 53 -16.41 7.64 0.68
C PHE A 53 -16.03 8.62 -0.43
N PHE A 54 -16.44 8.32 -1.66
CA PHE A 54 -16.14 9.17 -2.80
C PHE A 54 -17.39 9.47 -3.62
N VAL A 55 -17.37 10.63 -4.26
CA VAL A 55 -18.20 11.00 -5.42
C VAL A 55 -17.23 11.31 -6.55
N ARG A 56 -17.35 10.60 -7.68
CA ARG A 56 -16.40 10.75 -8.79
C ARG A 56 -16.44 12.16 -9.34
N HIS A 57 -15.26 12.69 -9.59
CA HIS A 57 -15.08 13.97 -10.27
C HIS A 57 -13.88 13.89 -11.19
N ASP A 58 -13.93 13.06 -12.23
CA ASP A 58 -12.72 12.70 -13.01
C ASP A 58 -12.01 13.91 -13.65
N ASP A 59 -12.76 14.97 -13.95
CA ASP A 59 -12.29 16.21 -14.58
C ASP A 59 -11.77 17.28 -13.59
N ALA A 60 -11.93 17.10 -12.28
CA ALA A 60 -11.40 18.06 -11.31
C ALA A 60 -9.86 18.08 -11.34
N GLU A 61 -9.31 19.29 -11.41
CA GLU A 61 -7.88 19.54 -11.25
C GLU A 61 -7.43 19.15 -9.84
N ALA A 62 -6.30 18.44 -9.77
CA ALA A 62 -5.66 18.14 -8.51
C ALA A 62 -4.72 19.29 -8.11
N THR A 63 -4.69 19.61 -6.82
CA THR A 63 -3.71 20.54 -6.24
C THR A 63 -2.68 19.78 -5.43
N TYR A 64 -1.45 20.29 -5.37
CA TYR A 64 -0.34 19.65 -4.68
C TYR A 64 0.30 20.60 -3.69
N GLU A 65 0.52 20.11 -2.48
CA GLU A 65 1.25 20.80 -1.41
C GLU A 65 2.48 19.94 -1.05
N LYS A 66 3.69 20.51 -1.08
CA LYS A 66 4.87 19.85 -0.52
C LYS A 66 4.84 20.01 0.99
N LEU A 67 4.84 18.90 1.73
CA LEU A 67 4.93 18.89 3.17
C LEU A 67 6.40 19.06 3.63
N PRO A 68 6.64 19.45 4.89
CA PRO A 68 7.99 19.47 5.44
C PRO A 68 8.68 18.12 5.32
N PHE A 69 10.01 18.13 5.21
CA PHE A 69 10.78 16.90 5.07
C PHE A 69 10.69 16.06 6.35
N PRO A 70 10.33 14.77 6.25
CA PRO A 70 10.19 13.90 7.43
C PRO A 70 11.54 13.54 8.07
N SER A 71 12.59 13.43 7.25
CA SER A 71 13.94 13.01 7.65
C SER A 71 15.00 13.55 6.68
N ASP A 72 16.27 13.29 7.01
CA ASP A 72 17.42 13.56 6.15
C ASP A 72 17.82 12.35 5.28
N ASP A 73 16.94 11.35 5.14
CA ASP A 73 17.15 10.22 4.23
C ASP A 73 16.45 10.45 2.88
N ALA A 74 16.97 9.86 1.80
CA ALA A 74 16.31 9.78 0.50
C ALA A 74 15.19 8.71 0.46
N GLY A 75 14.51 8.47 1.59
CA GLY A 75 13.66 7.31 1.88
C GLY A 75 12.36 7.69 2.56
N ASN A 76 11.24 7.69 1.84
CA ASN A 76 9.92 7.91 2.44
C ASN A 76 8.91 6.85 2.02
N TYR A 77 8.72 5.84 2.85
CA TYR A 77 7.63 4.88 2.71
C TYR A 77 6.48 5.35 3.58
N LEU A 78 5.28 5.41 3.01
CA LEU A 78 4.09 5.85 3.74
C LEU A 78 3.19 4.67 4.06
N PHE A 79 2.51 4.78 5.19
CA PHE A 79 1.39 3.92 5.58
C PHE A 79 0.42 4.72 6.45
N ASP A 80 -0.78 4.19 6.69
CA ASP A 80 -1.72 4.74 7.65
C ASP A 80 -1.96 3.81 8.84
N LEU A 81 -2.30 4.42 9.97
CA LEU A 81 -2.76 3.75 11.18
C LEU A 81 -3.57 4.75 12.02
N ASP A 82 -4.73 4.34 12.52
CA ASP A 82 -5.55 5.15 13.45
C ASP A 82 -5.91 6.55 12.88
N GLY A 83 -6.16 6.64 11.56
CA GLY A 83 -6.50 7.90 10.91
C GLY A 83 -5.33 8.88 10.75
N ARG A 84 -4.10 8.40 10.87
CA ARG A 84 -2.87 9.19 10.71
C ARG A 84 -2.03 8.63 9.58
N VAL A 85 -1.35 9.53 8.88
CA VAL A 85 -0.35 9.17 7.86
C VAL A 85 1.02 9.13 8.51
N TYR A 86 1.72 8.02 8.33
CA TYR A 86 3.06 7.80 8.82
C TYR A 86 4.06 7.79 7.67
N GLN A 87 5.26 8.30 7.94
CA GLN A 87 6.46 8.11 7.14
C GLN A 87 7.45 7.22 7.88
N PHE A 88 8.18 6.42 7.11
CA PHE A 88 9.29 5.60 7.55
C PHE A 88 10.39 5.53 6.47
N SER A 89 11.66 5.50 6.89
CA SER A 89 12.81 5.20 6.03
C SER A 89 13.44 3.85 6.42
N PRO A 90 13.46 2.83 5.53
CA PRO A 90 13.91 1.47 5.88
C PRO A 90 15.42 1.32 6.08
N HIS A 91 16.23 2.29 5.65
CA HIS A 91 17.68 2.13 5.62
C HIS A 91 18.36 2.70 6.86
N HIS A 92 18.55 4.02 6.93
CA HIS A 92 19.35 4.63 8.00
C HIS A 92 18.47 5.07 9.18
N ASP A 93 17.46 5.91 8.94
CA ASP A 93 16.68 6.55 10.01
C ASP A 93 15.77 5.58 10.78
N ARG A 94 15.15 4.60 10.12
CA ARG A 94 14.38 3.49 10.76
C ARG A 94 13.38 3.93 11.84
N THR A 95 12.85 5.15 11.72
CA THR A 95 11.98 5.80 12.70
C THR A 95 10.64 6.14 12.04
N ALA A 96 9.54 5.73 12.66
CA ALA A 96 8.21 6.07 12.19
C ALA A 96 7.78 7.44 12.72
N ARG A 97 7.30 8.32 11.83
CA ARG A 97 6.76 9.65 12.18
C ARG A 97 5.37 9.81 11.62
N CYS A 98 4.43 10.31 12.41
CA CYS A 98 3.12 10.70 11.91
C CYS A 98 3.10 12.18 11.54
N TYR A 99 2.41 12.53 10.45
CA TYR A 99 2.17 13.93 10.12
C TYR A 99 1.06 14.49 11.02
N ASP A 100 1.35 15.58 11.73
CA ASP A 100 0.36 16.31 12.52
C ASP A 100 -0.05 17.61 11.81
N ASP A 101 -1.29 17.65 11.35
CA ASP A 101 -1.87 18.80 10.64
C ASP A 101 -1.87 20.09 11.48
N LYS A 102 -1.96 19.98 12.82
CA LYS A 102 -2.02 21.15 13.69
C LYS A 102 -0.67 21.85 13.80
N SER A 103 0.39 21.09 14.06
CA SER A 103 1.75 21.62 14.12
C SER A 103 2.41 21.75 12.74
N LYS A 104 1.82 21.16 11.69
CA LYS A 104 2.41 21.02 10.35
C LYS A 104 3.80 20.40 10.41
N ALA A 105 3.94 19.34 11.19
CA ALA A 105 5.22 18.69 11.43
C ALA A 105 5.08 17.16 11.50
N TRP A 106 6.20 16.49 11.25
CA TRP A 106 6.33 15.05 11.46
C TRP A 106 6.73 14.78 12.91
N VAL A 107 5.91 14.02 13.63
CA VAL A 107 6.07 13.72 15.05
C VAL A 107 6.42 12.24 15.21
N ILE A 108 7.53 11.97 15.91
CA ILE A 108 7.99 10.61 16.20
C ILE A 108 6.92 9.87 17.03
N ASP A 109 6.63 8.64 16.63
CA ASP A 109 5.78 7.73 17.39
C ASP A 109 6.63 6.62 18.00
N GLU A 110 7.01 6.80 19.27
CA GLU A 110 7.90 5.89 20.00
C GLU A 110 7.36 4.46 20.13
N ARG A 111 6.07 4.21 19.86
CA ARG A 111 5.52 2.85 19.84
C ARG A 111 6.22 1.97 18.82
N PHE A 112 6.67 2.54 17.70
CA PHE A 112 7.46 1.82 16.69
C PHE A 112 8.94 1.66 17.11
N GLY A 113 9.37 2.39 18.14
CA GLY A 113 10.77 2.60 18.52
C GLY A 113 11.48 3.58 17.60
N VAL A 114 12.64 4.05 18.06
CA VAL A 114 13.48 5.03 17.38
C VAL A 114 14.70 4.30 16.83
N GLU A 115 14.95 4.39 15.52
CA GLU A 115 16.06 3.73 14.81
C GLU A 115 16.05 2.18 14.91
N GLU A 116 14.92 1.59 15.29
CA GLU A 116 14.82 0.16 15.59
C GLU A 116 13.93 -0.62 14.61
N THR A 117 13.06 0.04 13.85
CA THR A 117 12.10 -0.66 12.97
C THR A 117 12.78 -1.14 11.70
N ALA A 118 12.58 -2.39 11.32
CA ALA A 118 13.09 -2.97 10.07
C ALA A 118 11.98 -3.17 9.02
N SER A 119 12.38 -3.40 7.76
CA SER A 119 11.44 -3.74 6.69
C SER A 119 10.62 -4.99 7.03
N GLY A 120 9.31 -4.92 6.80
CA GLY A 120 8.38 -6.02 7.09
C GLY A 120 7.99 -6.15 8.57
N GLU A 121 8.39 -5.20 9.41
CA GLU A 121 7.86 -4.97 10.75
C GLU A 121 6.75 -3.93 10.73
N GLY A 122 5.93 -3.87 11.77
CA GLY A 122 4.87 -2.87 11.83
C GLY A 122 3.78 -3.19 12.84
N MET A 123 2.69 -2.44 12.70
CA MET A 123 1.53 -2.52 13.56
C MET A 123 0.25 -2.59 12.75
N MET A 124 -0.77 -3.22 13.32
CA MET A 124 -2.13 -3.13 12.81
C MET A 124 -3.15 -3.19 13.95
N ARG A 125 -4.32 -2.63 13.71
CA ARG A 125 -5.48 -2.85 14.55
C ARG A 125 -6.07 -4.25 14.30
N LEU A 126 -6.35 -4.94 15.40
CA LEU A 126 -6.95 -6.26 15.43
C LEU A 126 -7.88 -6.37 16.64
N ALA A 127 -9.17 -6.62 16.42
CA ALA A 127 -10.18 -6.84 17.46
C ALA A 127 -10.16 -5.77 18.57
N GLY A 128 -10.12 -4.50 18.16
CA GLY A 128 -10.08 -3.34 19.07
C GLY A 128 -8.69 -2.99 19.64
N LYS A 129 -7.70 -3.86 19.45
CA LYS A 129 -6.37 -3.76 20.09
C LYS A 129 -5.25 -3.68 19.05
N LEU A 130 -4.02 -3.51 19.52
CA LEU A 130 -2.84 -3.38 18.67
C LEU A 130 -2.11 -4.72 18.56
N LEU A 131 -1.88 -5.18 17.33
CA LEU A 131 -0.95 -6.26 17.02
C LEU A 131 0.33 -5.63 16.46
N GLN A 132 1.47 -5.91 17.06
CA GLN A 132 2.78 -5.37 16.67
C GLN A 132 3.75 -6.53 16.41
N SER A 133 4.53 -6.43 15.33
CA SER A 133 5.65 -7.33 15.06
C SER A 133 6.92 -6.51 14.90
N LYS A 134 7.98 -6.89 15.62
CA LYS A 134 9.26 -6.16 15.64
C LYS A 134 10.38 -7.05 16.17
N GLY A 135 11.57 -6.96 15.59
CA GLY A 135 12.79 -7.63 16.04
C GLY A 135 12.71 -9.15 16.05
N GLY A 136 11.89 -9.75 15.18
CA GLY A 136 11.65 -11.20 15.19
C GLY A 136 10.69 -11.67 16.29
N GLU A 137 9.95 -10.75 16.92
CA GLU A 137 8.97 -11.02 17.97
C GLU A 137 7.61 -10.39 17.61
N ALA A 138 6.57 -10.75 18.34
CA ALA A 138 5.25 -10.14 18.20
C ALA A 138 4.54 -9.96 19.54
N TRP A 139 3.72 -8.92 19.62
CA TRP A 139 2.92 -8.54 20.78
C TRP A 139 1.48 -8.24 20.38
N TYR A 140 0.55 -8.65 21.23
CA TYR A 140 -0.86 -8.26 21.13
C TYR A 140 -1.27 -7.55 22.41
N ASP A 141 -1.65 -6.27 22.29
CA ASP A 141 -2.05 -5.42 23.43
C ASP A 141 -0.99 -5.39 24.55
N GLY A 142 0.28 -5.30 24.15
CA GLY A 142 1.43 -5.30 25.05
C GLY A 142 1.86 -6.68 25.57
N ALA A 143 1.03 -7.72 25.43
CA ALA A 143 1.42 -9.09 25.77
C ALA A 143 2.24 -9.70 24.65
N LYS A 144 3.44 -10.21 24.95
CA LYS A 144 4.27 -10.91 23.97
C LYS A 144 3.62 -12.24 23.58
N ILE A 145 3.40 -12.45 22.29
CA ILE A 145 2.77 -13.66 21.74
C ILE A 145 3.74 -14.51 20.91
N LEU A 146 4.81 -13.92 20.38
CA LEU A 146 5.86 -14.64 19.64
C LEU A 146 7.23 -14.27 20.20
N MET A 147 8.01 -15.29 20.54
CA MET A 147 9.42 -15.17 20.92
C MET A 147 10.30 -15.29 19.68
N LYS A 148 11.55 -14.80 19.78
CA LYS A 148 12.58 -15.07 18.78
C LYS A 148 12.77 -16.58 18.57
N PRO A 149 13.13 -17.03 17.36
CA PRO A 149 13.42 -18.43 17.13
C PRO A 149 14.72 -18.86 17.81
N ASP A 150 14.83 -20.14 18.15
CA ASP A 150 16.10 -20.75 18.54
C ASP A 150 17.10 -20.83 17.38
N GLN A 151 16.60 -20.85 16.13
CA GLN A 151 17.40 -20.91 14.91
C GLN A 151 16.99 -19.81 13.93
N GLY A 152 17.95 -19.05 13.44
CA GLY A 152 17.71 -18.03 12.42
C GLY A 152 17.00 -16.79 12.97
N HIS A 153 16.15 -16.18 12.16
CA HIS A 153 15.38 -14.98 12.52
C HIS A 153 14.05 -14.94 11.78
N TYR A 154 13.01 -14.42 12.45
CA TYR A 154 11.70 -14.17 11.86
C TYR A 154 11.63 -12.74 11.28
N HIS A 155 10.98 -12.58 10.12
CA HIS A 155 10.81 -11.28 9.47
C HIS A 155 9.57 -11.27 8.55
N HIS A 156 9.22 -10.07 8.07
CA HIS A 156 8.17 -9.85 7.07
C HIS A 156 6.83 -10.47 7.48
N PHE A 157 6.27 -9.87 8.53
CA PHE A 157 5.08 -10.36 9.21
C PHE A 157 3.81 -9.93 8.49
N TYR A 158 2.81 -10.82 8.47
CA TYR A 158 1.47 -10.54 7.97
C TYR A 158 0.44 -11.30 8.81
N TYR A 159 -0.71 -10.69 9.07
CA TYR A 159 -1.81 -11.35 9.79
C TYR A 159 -3.12 -11.19 9.04
N ALA A 160 -3.75 -12.31 8.72
CA ALA A 160 -5.05 -12.36 8.06
C ALA A 160 -5.75 -13.70 8.33
N HIS A 161 -7.07 -13.71 8.25
CA HIS A 161 -7.93 -14.88 8.44
C HIS A 161 -7.58 -15.76 9.66
N GLY A 162 -7.16 -15.15 10.77
CA GLY A 162 -6.79 -15.88 11.99
C GLY A 162 -5.48 -16.66 11.88
N HIS A 163 -4.60 -16.24 10.98
CA HIS A 163 -3.27 -16.81 10.81
C HIS A 163 -2.21 -15.73 10.87
N PHE A 164 -1.16 -16.01 11.62
CA PHE A 164 0.03 -15.21 11.72
C PHE A 164 1.09 -15.79 10.77
N VAL A 165 1.52 -15.01 9.79
CA VAL A 165 2.37 -15.42 8.68
C VAL A 165 3.69 -14.67 8.74
N PHE A 166 4.81 -15.37 8.56
CA PHE A 166 6.14 -14.75 8.50
C PHE A 166 7.16 -15.66 7.82
N TYR A 167 8.23 -15.02 7.37
CA TYR A 167 9.43 -15.70 6.88
C TYR A 167 10.37 -16.04 8.03
N GLN A 168 11.07 -17.18 7.93
CA GLN A 168 12.18 -17.55 8.79
C GLN A 168 13.41 -17.88 7.93
N ASN A 169 14.49 -17.13 8.13
CA ASN A 169 15.77 -17.35 7.46
C ASN A 169 16.83 -17.78 8.46
N ASN A 170 17.71 -18.71 8.08
CA ASN A 170 18.73 -19.27 8.99
C ASN A 170 20.09 -19.48 8.34
N THR A 171 21.11 -19.71 9.18
CA THR A 171 22.47 -20.13 8.82
C THR A 171 22.81 -21.46 9.53
N PRO A 172 23.22 -22.55 8.84
CA PRO A 172 23.38 -22.70 7.39
C PRO A 172 22.09 -22.45 6.61
N GLU A 173 22.27 -21.96 5.38
CA GLU A 173 21.27 -21.27 4.56
C GLU A 173 20.02 -22.09 4.23
N TRP A 174 18.88 -21.69 4.81
CA TRP A 174 17.54 -22.06 4.37
C TRP A 174 16.54 -20.94 4.66
N SER A 175 15.40 -20.98 3.95
CA SER A 175 14.26 -20.08 4.16
C SER A 175 12.96 -20.86 4.25
N LYS A 176 12.07 -20.45 5.14
CA LYS A 176 10.74 -21.03 5.34
C LYS A 176 9.69 -19.94 5.42
N LEU A 177 8.48 -20.28 4.99
CA LEU A 177 7.30 -19.44 5.14
C LEU A 177 6.30 -20.17 6.04
N HIS A 178 5.96 -19.56 7.16
CA HIS A 178 5.07 -20.14 8.17
C HIS A 178 3.71 -19.46 8.11
N ALA A 179 2.64 -20.25 8.31
CA ALA A 179 1.32 -19.77 8.70
C ALA A 179 0.92 -20.50 9.99
N ILE A 180 0.71 -19.75 11.06
CA ILE A 180 0.33 -20.30 12.37
C ILE A 180 -1.09 -19.87 12.70
N PRO A 181 -2.02 -20.80 12.96
CA PRO A 181 -3.36 -20.44 13.40
C PRO A 181 -3.26 -19.77 14.78
N TRP A 182 -3.77 -18.55 14.87
CA TRP A 182 -3.78 -17.78 16.10
C TRP A 182 -4.91 -16.76 16.08
N ARG A 183 -5.63 -16.63 17.19
CA ARG A 183 -6.70 -15.64 17.38
C ARG A 183 -6.46 -14.85 18.66
N PRO A 184 -6.98 -13.61 18.73
CA PRO A 184 -7.06 -12.87 19.98
C PRO A 184 -7.66 -13.73 21.11
N GLY A 185 -6.87 -13.92 22.18
CA GLY A 185 -7.27 -14.72 23.35
C GLY A 185 -6.65 -16.11 23.43
N ASP A 186 -5.99 -16.62 22.38
CA ASP A 186 -5.37 -17.96 22.37
C ASP A 186 -4.09 -18.05 23.24
N GLY A 187 -3.55 -16.93 23.70
CA GLY A 187 -2.26 -16.86 24.39
C GLY A 187 -1.09 -16.74 23.42
N PRO A 188 0.11 -17.22 23.77
CA PRO A 188 1.26 -17.26 22.86
C PRO A 188 1.00 -18.10 21.59
N LEU A 189 1.69 -17.79 20.49
CA LEU A 189 1.68 -18.58 19.28
C LEU A 189 2.24 -19.97 19.55
N ASP A 190 1.54 -20.98 19.05
CA ASP A 190 1.94 -22.39 19.13
C ASP A 190 2.64 -22.80 17.83
N LEU A 191 3.98 -22.78 17.84
CA LEU A 191 4.80 -23.09 16.66
C LEU A 191 4.63 -24.54 16.17
N ASP A 192 4.19 -25.47 17.03
CA ASP A 192 3.93 -26.86 16.64
C ASP A 192 2.71 -26.97 15.71
N LYS A 193 1.89 -25.92 15.64
CA LYS A 193 0.75 -25.80 14.70
C LYS A 193 1.11 -25.10 13.39
N ALA A 194 2.37 -24.74 13.17
CA ALA A 194 2.79 -24.02 11.97
C ALA A 194 2.60 -24.86 10.69
N ILE A 195 1.83 -24.33 9.76
CA ILE A 195 1.77 -24.83 8.38
C ILE A 195 2.90 -24.16 7.62
N THR A 196 3.91 -24.95 7.26
CA THR A 196 5.19 -24.45 6.78
C THR A 196 5.44 -24.85 5.35
N LEU A 197 5.87 -23.89 4.53
CA LEU A 197 6.44 -24.12 3.21
C LEU A 197 7.96 -23.95 3.28
N ASP A 198 8.70 -24.99 2.90
CA ASP A 198 10.13 -24.86 2.63
C ASP A 198 10.30 -24.10 1.31
N LEU A 199 11.03 -22.98 1.37
CA LEU A 199 11.26 -22.14 0.19
C LEU A 199 12.40 -22.68 -0.66
N HIS A 200 12.40 -22.34 -1.94
CA HIS A 200 13.34 -22.94 -2.89
C HIS A 200 14.76 -22.41 -2.72
N TYR A 201 14.90 -21.14 -2.30
CA TYR A 201 16.19 -20.54 -2.01
C TYR A 201 16.23 -19.94 -0.61
N ALA A 202 17.42 -19.97 -0.01
CA ALA A 202 17.71 -19.20 1.18
C ALA A 202 17.77 -17.69 0.86
N GLY A 203 17.41 -16.88 1.85
CA GLY A 203 17.35 -15.41 1.73
C GLY A 203 16.10 -14.90 1.02
N GLU A 204 15.09 -15.74 0.81
CA GLU A 204 13.80 -15.26 0.31
C GLU A 204 13.15 -14.35 1.36
N ASP A 205 12.71 -13.18 0.93
CA ASP A 205 11.95 -12.19 1.70
C ASP A 205 10.88 -11.53 0.81
N SER A 206 9.97 -10.73 1.35
CA SER A 206 8.80 -10.22 0.62
C SER A 206 8.81 -8.70 0.51
N PHE A 207 8.50 -8.16 -0.68
CA PHE A 207 8.18 -6.72 -0.80
C PHE A 207 6.69 -6.45 -0.60
N SER A 208 5.82 -7.44 -0.84
CA SER A 208 4.37 -7.29 -0.68
C SER A 208 3.66 -8.60 -0.32
N ALA A 209 2.61 -8.46 0.47
CA ALA A 209 1.69 -9.53 0.86
C ALA A 209 0.25 -9.05 0.71
N GLY A 210 -0.69 -9.96 0.53
CA GLY A 210 -2.08 -9.60 0.28
C GLY A 210 -3.05 -10.68 0.72
N GLN A 211 -4.33 -10.43 0.50
CA GLN A 211 -5.36 -11.43 0.69
C GLN A 211 -6.50 -11.21 -0.31
N LEU A 212 -7.03 -12.30 -0.87
CA LEU A 212 -8.17 -12.23 -1.78
C LEU A 212 -9.12 -13.39 -1.49
N GLY A 213 -10.34 -13.06 -1.09
CA GLY A 213 -11.29 -14.07 -0.60
C GLY A 213 -10.81 -14.63 0.74
N ASP A 214 -10.58 -15.94 0.79
CA ASP A 214 -10.08 -16.69 1.94
C ASP A 214 -8.57 -17.02 1.84
N GLU A 215 -7.89 -16.57 0.78
CA GLU A 215 -6.47 -16.84 0.57
C GLU A 215 -5.58 -15.70 1.04
N ILE A 216 -4.47 -16.04 1.71
CA ILE A 216 -3.34 -15.14 1.96
C ILE A 216 -2.34 -15.32 0.81
N ILE A 217 -1.90 -14.22 0.21
CA ILE A 217 -0.91 -14.22 -0.87
C ILE A 217 0.40 -13.65 -0.35
N GLN A 218 1.48 -14.37 -0.57
CA GLN A 218 2.85 -13.96 -0.26
C GLN A 218 3.70 -13.97 -1.53
N SER A 219 4.66 -13.05 -1.60
CA SER A 219 5.63 -12.97 -2.68
C SER A 219 7.04 -13.05 -2.15
N SER A 220 8.01 -13.39 -3.01
CA SER A 220 9.43 -13.26 -2.68
C SER A 220 10.21 -12.32 -3.60
N ASN A 221 11.31 -11.76 -3.10
CA ASN A 221 12.32 -11.01 -3.86
C ASN A 221 12.96 -11.78 -5.03
N LEU A 222 12.81 -13.11 -5.05
CA LEU A 222 13.22 -14.01 -6.13
C LEU A 222 12.04 -14.48 -7.01
N GLY A 223 10.88 -13.86 -6.83
CA GLY A 223 9.68 -14.02 -7.66
C GLY A 223 8.82 -15.23 -7.35
N GLY A 224 9.02 -15.89 -6.22
CA GLY A 224 8.07 -16.87 -5.72
C GLY A 224 6.74 -16.20 -5.39
N VAL A 225 5.65 -16.92 -5.65
CA VAL A 225 4.29 -16.47 -5.33
C VAL A 225 3.56 -17.64 -4.69
N TYR A 226 3.06 -17.42 -3.48
CA TYR A 226 2.55 -18.45 -2.61
C TYR A 226 1.15 -18.06 -2.13
N ALA A 227 0.18 -18.94 -2.31
CA ALA A 227 -1.18 -18.77 -1.81
C ALA A 227 -1.43 -19.74 -0.65
N PHE A 228 -1.94 -19.26 0.47
CA PHE A 228 -2.33 -20.06 1.62
C PHE A 228 -3.85 -20.01 1.79
N ASP A 229 -4.51 -21.17 1.77
CA ASP A 229 -5.97 -21.31 1.79
C ASP A 229 -6.55 -21.55 3.20
N GLY A 230 -5.73 -21.41 4.25
CA GLY A 230 -6.09 -21.75 5.63
C GLY A 230 -5.67 -23.14 6.07
N ALA A 231 -5.25 -24.01 5.13
CA ALA A 231 -4.83 -25.39 5.44
C ALA A 231 -3.49 -25.76 4.78
N ALA A 232 -3.18 -25.24 3.60
CA ALA A 232 -1.97 -25.57 2.87
C ALA A 232 -1.45 -24.39 2.05
N TRP A 233 -0.14 -24.40 1.82
CA TRP A 233 0.52 -23.51 0.87
C TRP A 233 0.47 -24.10 -0.54
N ARG A 234 0.17 -23.25 -1.51
CA ARG A 234 0.19 -23.55 -2.94
C ARG A 234 1.17 -22.62 -3.64
N ILE A 235 2.08 -23.20 -4.40
CA ILE A 235 3.05 -22.45 -5.19
C ILE A 235 2.37 -22.06 -6.51
N ILE A 236 2.09 -20.77 -6.66
CA ILE A 236 1.54 -20.17 -7.89
C ILE A 236 2.67 -19.95 -8.90
N ARG A 237 3.81 -19.50 -8.40
CA ARG A 237 5.06 -19.35 -9.16
C ARG A 237 6.22 -19.75 -8.26
N GLN A 238 7.13 -20.58 -8.75
CA GLN A 238 8.35 -20.92 -8.04
C GLN A 238 9.37 -19.78 -8.18
N SER A 239 10.08 -19.47 -7.09
CA SER A 239 11.25 -18.58 -7.13
C SER A 239 12.31 -19.06 -8.11
N LEU A 240 12.99 -18.13 -8.78
CA LEU A 240 14.01 -18.44 -9.78
C LEU A 240 15.16 -17.43 -9.73
N LYS A 241 16.36 -17.86 -9.32
CA LYS A 241 17.56 -17.01 -9.33
C LYS A 241 17.95 -16.62 -10.76
N GLY A 242 18.46 -15.40 -10.92
CA GLY A 242 18.88 -14.86 -12.22
C GLY A 242 17.73 -14.34 -13.09
N VAL A 243 16.48 -14.43 -12.63
CA VAL A 243 15.31 -13.87 -13.33
C VAL A 243 14.66 -12.81 -12.44
N SER A 244 14.66 -11.56 -12.91
CA SER A 244 13.94 -10.47 -12.25
C SER A 244 12.43 -10.71 -12.31
N HIS A 245 11.81 -10.85 -11.15
CA HIS A 245 10.36 -10.93 -10.99
C HIS A 245 10.02 -10.53 -9.56
N GLN A 246 9.83 -9.24 -9.30
CA GLN A 246 9.59 -8.73 -7.94
C GLN A 246 8.22 -8.07 -7.88
N LEU A 247 7.52 -8.25 -6.75
CA LEU A 247 6.14 -7.82 -6.56
C LEU A 247 6.06 -6.79 -5.45
N TYR A 248 5.72 -5.55 -5.78
CA TYR A 248 5.89 -4.40 -4.89
C TYR A 248 4.62 -3.89 -4.22
N SER A 249 3.45 -4.21 -4.78
CA SER A 249 2.16 -3.89 -4.19
C SER A 249 1.12 -4.97 -4.46
N MET A 250 0.11 -5.05 -3.61
CA MET A 250 -1.05 -5.95 -3.76
C MET A 250 -2.32 -5.20 -3.36
N LEU A 251 -3.17 -4.86 -4.33
CA LEU A 251 -4.40 -4.10 -4.18
C LEU A 251 -5.62 -4.96 -4.56
N ASN A 252 -6.56 -5.13 -3.63
CA ASN A 252 -7.86 -5.70 -3.96
C ASN A 252 -8.65 -4.70 -4.81
N TRP A 253 -9.12 -5.17 -5.96
CA TRP A 253 -9.93 -4.38 -6.88
C TRP A 253 -11.06 -5.24 -7.45
N HIS A 254 -12.30 -5.00 -7.01
CA HIS A 254 -13.44 -5.88 -7.27
C HIS A 254 -13.16 -7.34 -6.85
N ASP A 255 -13.25 -8.30 -7.77
CA ASP A 255 -13.09 -9.73 -7.55
C ASP A 255 -11.67 -10.25 -7.78
N ARG A 256 -10.71 -9.34 -7.93
CA ARG A 256 -9.31 -9.64 -8.25
C ARG A 256 -8.36 -8.82 -7.39
N MET A 257 -7.10 -9.22 -7.44
CA MET A 257 -5.98 -8.49 -6.87
C MET A 257 -5.08 -7.99 -8.01
N LEU A 258 -4.82 -6.69 -8.02
CA LEU A 258 -3.81 -6.06 -8.87
C LEU A 258 -2.47 -6.07 -8.13
N ILE A 259 -1.42 -6.46 -8.82
CA ILE A 259 -0.09 -6.68 -8.23
C ILE A 259 0.95 -5.86 -9.01
N GLY A 260 1.64 -4.95 -8.35
CA GLY A 260 2.70 -4.15 -8.97
C GLY A 260 3.95 -4.98 -9.28
N HIS A 261 4.43 -4.96 -10.53
CA HIS A 261 5.48 -5.87 -11.00
C HIS A 261 6.72 -5.17 -11.58
N TYR A 262 7.88 -5.72 -11.21
CA TYR A 262 9.18 -5.51 -11.83
C TYR A 262 9.63 -6.76 -12.58
N PRO A 263 10.17 -6.67 -13.81
CA PRO A 263 10.73 -5.46 -14.44
C PRO A 263 9.84 -4.73 -15.46
N THR A 264 8.57 -5.12 -15.59
CA THR A 264 7.72 -4.57 -16.66
C THR A 264 7.16 -3.18 -16.38
N GLY A 265 7.08 -2.78 -15.10
CA GLY A 265 6.31 -1.61 -14.67
C GLY A 265 4.80 -1.76 -14.87
N ASN A 266 4.33 -2.95 -15.20
CA ASN A 266 2.91 -3.25 -15.33
C ASN A 266 2.34 -3.86 -14.06
N LEU A 267 1.03 -4.01 -14.04
CA LEU A 267 0.28 -4.77 -13.08
C LEU A 267 0.13 -6.21 -13.56
N LEU A 268 0.18 -7.13 -12.60
CA LEU A 268 -0.31 -8.49 -12.75
C LEU A 268 -1.67 -8.59 -12.08
N GLU A 269 -2.41 -9.62 -12.45
CA GLU A 269 -3.70 -9.95 -11.86
C GLU A 269 -3.64 -11.35 -11.24
N TYR A 270 -4.14 -11.43 -10.01
CA TYR A 270 -4.49 -12.67 -9.34
C TYR A 270 -6.00 -12.72 -9.11
N VAL A 271 -6.60 -13.90 -9.29
CA VAL A 271 -8.00 -14.19 -8.99
C VAL A 271 -8.07 -15.29 -7.95
N THR A 272 -9.14 -15.32 -7.15
CA THR A 272 -9.29 -16.33 -6.07
C THR A 272 -9.15 -17.75 -6.60
N LYS A 273 -8.35 -18.56 -5.92
CA LYS A 273 -7.95 -19.93 -6.30
C LYS A 273 -7.26 -20.03 -7.66
N GLY A 274 -6.81 -18.90 -8.20
CA GLY A 274 -6.05 -18.84 -9.45
C GLY A 274 -4.76 -19.64 -9.34
N THR A 275 -4.35 -20.28 -10.42
CA THR A 275 -3.14 -21.13 -10.48
C THR A 275 -1.95 -20.42 -11.13
N GLN A 276 -2.15 -19.19 -11.59
CA GLN A 276 -1.14 -18.38 -12.28
C GLN A 276 -1.46 -16.90 -12.12
N LEU A 277 -0.47 -16.05 -12.35
CA LEU A 277 -0.66 -14.61 -12.50
C LEU A 277 -0.91 -14.26 -13.96
N ARG A 278 -1.88 -13.38 -14.24
CA ARG A 278 -2.11 -12.83 -15.58
C ARG A 278 -1.40 -11.48 -15.70
N HIS A 279 -0.55 -11.33 -16.70
CA HIS A 279 0.08 -10.04 -16.99
C HIS A 279 -0.93 -9.11 -17.68
N LEU A 280 -1.09 -7.90 -17.15
CA LEU A 280 -1.86 -6.83 -17.77
C LEU A 280 -0.89 -5.94 -18.56
N GLU A 281 -0.69 -6.25 -19.84
CA GLU A 281 0.19 -5.48 -20.71
C GLU A 281 -0.24 -4.01 -20.77
N ASN A 282 0.73 -3.09 -20.69
CA ASN A 282 0.50 -1.64 -20.72
C ASN A 282 -0.43 -1.12 -19.60
N TRP A 283 -0.44 -1.76 -18.43
CA TRP A 283 -1.18 -1.29 -17.25
C TRP A 283 -0.23 -0.96 -16.10
N PRO A 284 0.17 0.30 -15.88
CA PRO A 284 -0.04 1.46 -16.75
C PRO A 284 0.87 1.44 -18.00
N PRO A 285 0.58 2.30 -19.01
CA PRO A 285 1.44 2.50 -20.17
C PRO A 285 2.83 3.00 -19.79
N VAL A 286 3.75 2.99 -20.76
CA VAL A 286 5.07 3.61 -20.61
C VAL A 286 4.95 5.12 -20.84
N LEU A 287 5.62 5.92 -20.00
CA LEU A 287 5.73 7.36 -20.21
C LEU A 287 6.44 7.63 -21.56
N PRO A 288 5.90 8.47 -22.44
CA PRO A 288 6.60 8.81 -23.68
C PRO A 288 7.97 9.46 -23.40
N GLY A 289 9.01 9.01 -24.10
CA GLY A 289 10.37 9.55 -23.97
C GLY A 289 11.22 8.94 -22.85
N VAL A 290 10.83 7.79 -22.29
CA VAL A 290 11.68 6.98 -21.40
C VAL A 290 11.93 5.58 -21.95
N SER A 291 13.00 4.94 -21.48
CA SER A 291 13.30 3.54 -21.78
C SER A 291 12.19 2.59 -21.30
N THR A 292 11.96 1.53 -22.07
CA THR A 292 11.00 0.46 -21.76
C THR A 292 11.62 -0.74 -21.05
N GLU A 293 12.95 -0.79 -20.91
CA GLU A 293 13.68 -2.00 -20.54
C GLU A 293 13.43 -2.45 -19.09
N VAL A 294 13.33 -1.52 -18.15
CA VAL A 294 13.19 -1.80 -16.71
C VAL A 294 12.31 -0.78 -16.03
N ARG A 295 11.20 -1.25 -15.45
CA ARG A 295 10.22 -0.44 -14.71
C ARG A 295 9.66 -1.23 -13.53
N GLU A 296 9.28 -0.53 -12.46
CA GLU A 296 8.66 -1.13 -11.26
C GLU A 296 7.33 -0.42 -11.00
N ALA A 297 6.20 -1.12 -11.16
CA ALA A 297 4.93 -0.63 -10.60
C ALA A 297 5.00 -0.84 -9.09
N GLN A 298 5.37 0.21 -8.38
CA GLN A 298 5.82 0.09 -7.00
C GLN A 298 4.70 0.26 -5.98
N THR A 299 3.77 1.16 -6.28
CA THR A 299 2.66 1.49 -5.40
C THR A 299 1.36 1.50 -6.17
N THR A 300 0.30 1.11 -5.48
CA THR A 300 -1.08 1.14 -5.97
C THR A 300 -1.99 1.74 -4.92
N CYS A 301 -3.07 2.43 -5.30
CA CYS A 301 -4.14 2.78 -4.35
C CYS A 301 -5.47 3.00 -5.05
N LEU A 302 -6.55 3.07 -4.25
CA LEU A 302 -7.84 3.62 -4.64
C LEU A 302 -7.98 5.01 -4.03
N PHE A 303 -8.33 6.00 -4.85
CA PHE A 303 -8.61 7.37 -4.42
C PHE A 303 -9.64 8.01 -5.35
N GLY A 304 -10.70 8.60 -4.79
CA GLY A 304 -11.75 9.28 -5.56
C GLY A 304 -12.44 8.38 -6.61
N GLY A 305 -12.55 7.08 -6.33
CA GLY A 305 -13.15 6.10 -7.25
C GLY A 305 -12.24 5.61 -8.38
N ASN A 306 -10.95 5.95 -8.38
CA ASN A 306 -10.00 5.57 -9.42
C ASN A 306 -8.84 4.74 -8.85
N VAL A 307 -8.23 3.92 -9.70
CA VAL A 307 -6.96 3.24 -9.38
C VAL A 307 -5.80 4.17 -9.72
N TYR A 308 -4.87 4.32 -8.79
CA TYR A 308 -3.61 5.03 -9.02
C TYR A 308 -2.43 4.04 -8.94
N VAL A 309 -1.40 4.30 -9.74
CA VAL A 309 -0.15 3.51 -9.75
C VAL A 309 1.05 4.45 -9.78
N GLY A 310 1.99 4.23 -8.88
CA GLY A 310 3.31 4.85 -8.90
C GLY A 310 4.33 3.95 -9.58
N VAL A 311 5.07 4.47 -10.56
CA VAL A 311 6.02 3.70 -11.38
C VAL A 311 7.43 4.29 -11.32
N TRP A 312 8.40 3.45 -10.98
CA TRP A 312 9.84 3.68 -11.10
C TRP A 312 10.32 3.25 -12.50
N PRO A 313 11.37 3.86 -13.11
CA PRO A 313 12.41 4.69 -12.49
C PRO A 313 12.25 6.20 -12.56
N TRP A 314 11.15 6.69 -13.12
CA TRP A 314 10.95 8.12 -13.36
C TRP A 314 9.96 8.80 -12.42
N ALA A 315 9.45 8.09 -11.40
CA ALA A 315 8.42 8.52 -10.46
C ALA A 315 7.14 9.01 -11.16
N GLU A 316 6.61 8.15 -12.03
CA GLU A 316 5.39 8.39 -12.80
C GLU A 316 4.17 8.08 -11.92
N LEU A 317 3.23 9.02 -11.82
CA LEU A 317 1.91 8.77 -11.24
C LEU A 317 0.88 8.61 -12.35
N TRP A 318 0.24 7.45 -12.39
CA TRP A 318 -0.80 7.11 -13.35
C TRP A 318 -2.15 6.95 -12.65
N ARG A 319 -3.23 7.31 -13.34
CA ARG A 319 -4.61 7.10 -12.91
C ARG A 319 -5.37 6.31 -13.97
N TYR A 320 -6.01 5.22 -13.57
CA TYR A 320 -6.96 4.51 -14.42
C TYR A 320 -8.36 5.10 -14.23
N ASP A 321 -8.89 5.72 -15.27
CA ASP A 321 -10.27 6.17 -15.36
C ASP A 321 -11.15 5.01 -15.84
N HIS A 322 -12.09 4.59 -14.98
CA HIS A 322 -13.02 3.51 -15.29
C HIS A 322 -14.03 3.89 -16.37
N ARG A 323 -14.42 5.18 -16.45
CA ARG A 323 -15.44 5.63 -17.40
C ARG A 323 -14.95 5.56 -18.84
N GLY A 324 -13.72 6.01 -19.08
CA GLY A 324 -13.06 5.90 -20.38
C GLY A 324 -12.32 4.59 -20.60
N ALA A 325 -12.23 3.71 -19.60
CA ALA A 325 -11.37 2.52 -19.59
C ALA A 325 -9.93 2.84 -20.04
N GLN A 326 -9.38 3.94 -19.52
CA GLN A 326 -8.17 4.57 -20.03
C GLN A 326 -7.23 4.97 -18.90
N TRP A 327 -5.93 4.88 -19.18
CA TRP A 327 -4.89 5.40 -18.30
C TRP A 327 -4.59 6.85 -18.63
N HIS A 328 -4.50 7.68 -17.59
CA HIS A 328 -4.04 9.05 -17.68
C HIS A 328 -2.74 9.21 -16.90
N PHE A 329 -1.75 9.81 -17.55
CA PHE A 329 -0.60 10.33 -16.86
C PHE A 329 -1.04 11.52 -16.00
N VAL A 330 -0.77 11.45 -14.69
CA VAL A 330 -1.17 12.48 -13.74
C VAL A 330 -0.03 13.46 -13.56
N HIS A 331 1.14 12.95 -13.16
CA HIS A 331 2.30 13.78 -12.87
C HIS A 331 3.59 12.95 -12.82
N ARG A 332 4.72 13.61 -13.03
CA ARG A 332 6.05 13.10 -12.67
C ARG A 332 6.46 13.84 -11.40
N LEU A 333 6.76 13.12 -10.33
CA LEU A 333 6.99 13.73 -9.02
C LEU A 333 8.42 14.27 -8.83
N PHE A 334 9.22 14.22 -9.89
CA PHE A 334 10.59 14.73 -9.95
C PHE A 334 10.76 15.60 -11.19
N GLU A 335 11.46 16.71 -11.05
CA GLU A 335 11.87 17.54 -12.19
C GLU A 335 13.22 17.03 -12.73
N HIS A 336 14.08 16.49 -11.86
CA HIS A 336 15.45 16.13 -12.20
C HIS A 336 15.71 14.61 -12.20
N PRO A 337 16.61 14.13 -13.08
CA PRO A 337 17.04 14.81 -14.31
C PRO A 337 15.87 14.90 -15.30
N PRO A 338 15.95 15.63 -16.43
CA PRO A 338 14.96 15.49 -17.49
C PRO A 338 14.78 14.03 -17.93
N ILE A 339 13.57 13.65 -18.34
CA ILE A 339 13.31 12.31 -18.88
C ILE A 339 14.07 12.10 -20.20
N MET A 340 14.53 10.87 -20.43
CA MET A 340 15.18 10.48 -21.67
C MET A 340 15.16 8.95 -21.85
N ASP A 341 15.36 8.46 -23.08
CA ASP A 341 15.29 7.04 -23.42
C ASP A 341 16.68 6.38 -23.58
N GLU A 342 17.75 7.17 -23.60
CA GLU A 342 19.13 6.68 -23.73
C GLU A 342 19.67 6.04 -22.45
N MET A 343 19.04 6.29 -21.31
CA MET A 343 19.36 5.67 -20.02
C MET A 343 18.13 4.97 -19.42
N ASN A 344 18.37 3.88 -18.72
CA ASN A 344 17.30 3.15 -18.06
C ASN A 344 16.89 3.81 -16.74
N HIS A 345 17.84 4.40 -16.01
CA HIS A 345 17.59 4.98 -14.70
C HIS A 345 18.15 6.41 -14.61
N PRO A 346 17.48 7.31 -13.87
CA PRO A 346 18.04 8.61 -13.50
C PRO A 346 19.48 8.50 -12.99
N TRP A 347 20.36 9.36 -13.53
CA TRP A 347 21.76 9.53 -13.13
C TRP A 347 22.67 8.32 -13.35
N GLU A 348 22.20 7.28 -14.04
CA GLU A 348 22.96 6.04 -14.28
C GLU A 348 24.33 6.34 -14.93
N ASP A 349 24.36 7.21 -15.92
CA ASP A 349 25.56 7.62 -16.63
C ASP A 349 26.60 8.30 -15.73
N ARG A 350 26.15 9.11 -14.77
CA ARG A 350 27.03 9.78 -13.79
C ARG A 350 27.64 8.78 -12.82
N ILE A 351 26.86 7.81 -12.36
CA ILE A 351 27.33 6.79 -11.41
C ILE A 351 28.29 5.83 -12.12
N LEU A 352 27.98 5.39 -13.33
CA LEU A 352 28.88 4.55 -14.13
C LEU A 352 30.22 5.25 -14.39
N ARG A 353 30.19 6.53 -14.80
CA ARG A 353 31.42 7.32 -15.00
C ARG A 353 32.22 7.48 -13.70
N TYR A 354 31.54 7.68 -12.57
CA TYR A 354 32.19 7.76 -11.27
C TYR A 354 32.91 6.45 -10.93
N ASN A 355 32.21 5.32 -11.06
CA ASN A 355 32.75 3.98 -10.85
C ASN A 355 33.99 3.72 -11.72
N GLU A 356 33.93 4.03 -13.01
CA GLU A 356 35.06 3.89 -13.94
C GLU A 356 36.26 4.75 -13.55
N THR A 357 36.02 5.98 -13.10
CA THR A 357 37.08 6.95 -12.78
C THR A 357 37.76 6.62 -11.44
N HIS A 358 37.03 6.05 -10.49
CA HIS A 358 37.49 5.84 -9.11
C HIS A 358 37.69 4.37 -8.73
N GLU A 359 37.49 3.44 -9.68
CA GLU A 359 37.54 1.98 -9.45
C GLU A 359 36.58 1.54 -8.32
N GLU A 360 35.37 2.11 -8.31
CA GLU A 360 34.29 1.76 -7.37
C GLU A 360 33.17 0.93 -8.02
N GLU A 361 32.35 0.28 -7.20
CA GLU A 361 31.20 -0.54 -7.64
C GLU A 361 29.88 -0.02 -7.04
N LEU A 362 29.60 1.28 -7.17
CA LEU A 362 28.31 1.82 -6.76
C LEU A 362 27.19 1.23 -7.62
N VAL A 363 26.07 0.86 -6.97
CA VAL A 363 24.89 0.37 -7.66
C VAL A 363 24.30 1.50 -8.51
N TRP A 364 24.44 1.39 -9.82
CA TRP A 364 24.16 2.47 -10.78
C TRP A 364 22.70 2.91 -10.85
N ASN A 365 21.76 2.15 -10.29
CA ASN A 365 20.35 2.52 -10.24
C ASN A 365 19.84 2.93 -8.84
N ASN A 366 20.73 3.11 -7.86
CA ASN A 366 20.35 3.49 -6.50
C ASN A 366 19.59 4.83 -6.42
N TRP A 367 19.85 5.73 -7.37
CA TRP A 367 19.24 7.05 -7.44
C TRP A 367 18.07 7.12 -8.43
N GLY A 368 17.50 5.98 -8.83
CA GLY A 368 16.26 5.99 -9.60
C GLY A 368 15.08 6.54 -8.78
N ASN A 369 14.20 7.29 -9.44
CA ASN A 369 13.15 8.08 -8.80
C ASN A 369 11.92 7.20 -8.54
N ARG A 370 11.51 7.10 -7.27
CA ARG A 370 10.39 6.27 -6.83
C ARG A 370 9.19 7.07 -6.33
N ILE A 371 8.01 6.46 -6.47
CA ILE A 371 6.83 6.78 -5.66
C ILE A 371 6.61 5.59 -4.71
N THR A 372 6.98 5.78 -3.45
CA THR A 372 7.04 4.72 -2.41
C THR A 372 5.84 4.69 -1.47
N GLY A 373 4.92 5.64 -1.58
CA GLY A 373 3.72 5.69 -0.77
C GLY A 373 2.57 6.37 -1.49
N LEU A 374 1.38 5.77 -1.38
CA LEU A 374 0.09 6.30 -1.83
C LEU A 374 -0.95 6.03 -0.74
N VAL A 375 -1.26 7.04 0.08
CA VAL A 375 -2.09 6.89 1.28
C VAL A 375 -3.25 7.88 1.28
N PRO A 376 -4.50 7.44 1.06
CA PRO A 376 -5.66 8.30 1.17
C PRO A 376 -6.02 8.54 2.65
N MET A 377 -6.11 9.81 3.05
CA MET A 377 -6.50 10.18 4.43
C MET A 377 -7.13 11.58 4.45
N GLY A 378 -8.23 11.74 5.19
CA GLY A 378 -9.01 12.98 5.16
C GLY A 378 -9.55 13.24 3.76
N ASP A 379 -9.27 14.42 3.22
CA ASP A 379 -9.68 14.87 1.87
C ASP A 379 -8.56 14.69 0.80
N SER A 380 -7.49 13.97 1.14
CA SER A 380 -6.23 14.02 0.43
C SER A 380 -5.69 12.63 0.09
N LEU A 381 -4.87 12.56 -0.96
CA LEU A 381 -3.93 11.48 -1.21
C LEU A 381 -2.52 11.97 -0.87
N PHE A 382 -1.86 11.30 0.08
CA PHE A 382 -0.46 11.54 0.40
C PHE A 382 0.42 10.68 -0.49
N ILE A 383 1.42 11.31 -1.11
CA ILE A 383 2.29 10.70 -2.12
C ILE A 383 3.73 10.97 -1.68
N SER A 384 4.53 9.93 -1.50
CA SER A 384 5.94 10.10 -1.13
C SER A 384 6.89 9.71 -2.23
N THR A 385 8.00 10.44 -2.29
CA THR A 385 9.12 10.16 -3.19
C THR A 385 10.30 9.57 -2.44
N SER A 386 11.14 8.84 -3.17
CA SER A 386 12.34 8.21 -2.63
C SER A 386 13.35 7.89 -3.74
N ALA A 387 14.63 7.76 -3.38
CA ALA A 387 15.62 7.07 -4.20
C ALA A 387 15.47 5.55 -4.03
N LYS A 388 15.81 4.75 -5.04
CA LYS A 388 15.80 3.27 -4.91
C LYS A 388 16.53 2.75 -3.68
N GLY A 389 17.75 3.23 -3.44
CA GLY A 389 18.60 2.77 -2.33
C GLY A 389 18.29 3.44 -0.99
N CYS A 390 17.43 4.47 -0.98
CA CYS A 390 17.04 5.28 0.18
C CYS A 390 18.23 5.71 1.07
N GLN A 391 19.37 5.99 0.46
CA GLN A 391 20.60 6.29 1.19
C GLN A 391 20.56 7.71 1.76
N GLN A 392 21.48 7.99 2.69
CA GLN A 392 21.84 9.37 3.01
C GLN A 392 22.41 10.08 1.77
N ARG A 393 22.45 11.41 1.82
CA ARG A 393 23.03 12.23 0.75
C ARG A 393 24.48 11.81 0.47
N ASP A 394 24.72 11.25 -0.71
CA ASP A 394 26.06 10.81 -1.11
C ASP A 394 26.84 11.95 -1.79
N MET A 395 27.72 12.59 -1.03
CA MET A 395 28.50 13.73 -1.51
C MET A 395 29.57 13.37 -2.55
N ARG A 396 29.79 12.09 -2.85
CA ARG A 396 30.58 11.67 -4.02
C ARG A 396 29.87 12.01 -5.33
N MET A 397 28.55 12.09 -5.31
CA MET A 397 27.73 12.40 -6.47
C MET A 397 27.53 13.91 -6.58
N GLU A 398 28.17 14.55 -7.58
CA GLU A 398 28.12 16.01 -7.76
C GLU A 398 26.69 16.55 -7.94
N PHE A 399 25.80 15.79 -8.60
CA PHE A 399 24.40 16.21 -8.79
C PHE A 399 23.62 16.29 -7.46
N LEU A 400 24.05 15.56 -6.44
CA LEU A 400 23.45 15.65 -5.12
C LEU A 400 23.93 16.86 -4.33
N HIS A 401 24.90 17.64 -4.81
CA HIS A 401 25.31 18.89 -4.13
C HIS A 401 24.24 19.98 -4.24
N ASP A 402 23.33 19.83 -5.21
CA ASP A 402 22.15 20.68 -5.35
C ASP A 402 21.06 20.27 -4.33
N ASP A 403 20.63 21.23 -3.52
CA ASP A 403 19.58 21.02 -2.53
C ASP A 403 18.21 20.78 -3.18
N GLU A 404 17.94 21.35 -4.37
CA GLU A 404 16.68 21.11 -5.08
C GLU A 404 16.57 19.64 -5.49
N ILE A 405 17.62 19.10 -6.12
CA ILE A 405 17.69 17.68 -6.51
C ILE A 405 17.63 16.78 -5.27
N TRP A 406 18.39 17.09 -4.22
CA TRP A 406 18.37 16.31 -2.99
C TRP A 406 16.96 16.28 -2.35
N ASN A 407 16.30 17.43 -2.30
CA ASN A 407 14.99 17.56 -1.67
C ASN A 407 13.88 16.79 -2.42
N GLU A 408 14.00 16.58 -3.74
CA GLU A 408 13.05 15.77 -4.51
C GLU A 408 12.95 14.34 -3.96
N TYR A 409 14.05 13.71 -3.53
CA TYR A 409 14.03 12.35 -2.99
C TYR A 409 13.42 12.22 -1.60
N ARG A 410 13.22 13.34 -0.90
CA ARG A 410 12.72 13.33 0.48
C ARG A 410 11.38 14.05 0.66
N THR A 411 10.68 14.32 -0.43
CA THR A 411 9.41 15.05 -0.40
C THR A 411 8.22 14.12 -0.12
N VAL A 412 7.27 14.62 0.67
CA VAL A 412 5.91 14.09 0.74
C VAL A 412 4.98 15.15 0.18
N HIS A 413 4.20 14.78 -0.82
CA HIS A 413 3.17 15.62 -1.42
C HIS A 413 1.81 15.28 -0.82
N ARG A 414 0.99 16.30 -0.60
CA ARG A 414 -0.44 16.16 -0.33
C ARG A 414 -1.20 16.60 -1.56
N MET A 415 -1.77 15.62 -2.27
CA MET A 415 -2.62 15.84 -3.42
C MET A 415 -4.08 15.96 -2.97
N ARG A 416 -4.76 17.05 -3.33
CA ARG A 416 -6.18 17.25 -3.03
C ARG A 416 -7.02 17.30 -4.29
N LYS A 417 -8.20 16.70 -4.20
CA LYS A 417 -9.24 16.71 -5.21
C LYS A 417 -10.61 16.60 -4.52
N PRO A 418 -11.63 17.38 -4.93
CA PRO A 418 -12.95 17.27 -4.34
C PRO A 418 -13.55 15.86 -4.56
N GLY A 419 -14.44 15.46 -3.64
CA GLY A 419 -15.23 14.24 -3.78
C GLY A 419 -14.57 12.98 -3.23
N CYS A 420 -13.62 13.07 -2.29
CA CYS A 420 -13.10 11.91 -1.58
C CYS A 420 -12.85 12.24 -0.11
N ALA A 421 -13.49 11.51 0.81
CA ALA A 421 -13.27 11.57 2.24
C ALA A 421 -12.80 10.20 2.75
N ALA A 422 -11.80 10.18 3.64
CA ALA A 422 -11.24 8.97 4.21
C ALA A 422 -11.01 9.16 5.71
N GLY A 423 -11.46 8.22 6.54
CA GLY A 423 -11.26 8.28 7.99
C GLY A 423 -11.40 6.92 8.67
N PRO A 424 -10.84 6.78 9.89
CA PRO A 424 -10.86 5.52 10.61
C PRO A 424 -12.24 5.25 11.20
N VAL A 425 -12.71 4.01 11.09
CA VAL A 425 -13.85 3.52 11.87
C VAL A 425 -13.38 2.94 13.20
N ALA A 426 -14.24 3.01 14.21
CA ALA A 426 -14.07 2.23 15.42
C ALA A 426 -14.64 0.82 15.21
N TRP A 427 -13.82 -0.22 15.40
CA TRP A 427 -14.33 -1.59 15.41
C TRP A 427 -15.26 -1.80 16.61
N LYS A 428 -16.46 -2.33 16.34
CA LYS A 428 -17.44 -2.71 17.37
C LYS A 428 -17.86 -4.14 17.16
N GLU A 429 -18.01 -4.87 18.26
CA GLU A 429 -18.70 -6.16 18.22
C GLU A 429 -20.20 -5.90 18.05
N GLY A 430 -20.79 -6.50 17.00
CA GLY A 430 -22.19 -6.31 16.67
C GLY A 430 -22.43 -5.24 15.61
N GLU A 431 -23.65 -4.70 15.60
CA GLU A 431 -24.10 -3.76 14.59
C GLU A 431 -23.63 -2.32 14.91
N THR A 432 -23.20 -1.61 13.87
CA THR A 432 -22.93 -0.17 13.86
C THR A 432 -23.64 0.46 12.67
N THR A 433 -23.93 1.76 12.76
CA THR A 433 -24.54 2.52 11.67
C THR A 433 -23.45 3.36 10.99
N LEU A 434 -23.33 3.23 9.67
CA LEU A 434 -22.54 4.13 8.84
C LEU A 434 -23.47 5.04 8.06
N GLU A 435 -23.20 6.34 8.10
CA GLU A 435 -23.96 7.38 7.41
C GLU A 435 -23.06 8.08 6.41
N PHE A 436 -23.51 8.18 5.17
CA PHE A 436 -22.80 8.84 4.08
C PHE A 436 -23.64 10.01 3.60
N ILE A 437 -23.14 11.21 3.88
CA ILE A 437 -23.87 12.45 3.69
C ILE A 437 -23.33 13.13 2.45
N VAL A 438 -24.24 13.53 1.57
CA VAL A 438 -23.93 14.29 0.36
C VAL A 438 -24.76 15.58 0.40
N ASP A 439 -24.08 16.68 0.70
CA ASP A 439 -24.63 18.04 0.65
C ASP A 439 -24.21 18.73 -0.65
N SER A 440 -24.69 19.96 -0.89
CA SER A 440 -24.45 20.68 -2.14
C SER A 440 -22.98 20.87 -2.51
N ASP A 441 -22.10 20.99 -1.52
CA ASP A 441 -20.68 21.34 -1.69
C ASP A 441 -19.76 20.46 -0.82
N ARG A 442 -20.28 19.37 -0.25
CA ARG A 442 -19.58 18.57 0.74
C ARG A 442 -20.05 17.13 0.77
N ILE A 443 -19.12 16.22 1.04
CA ILE A 443 -19.41 14.85 1.46
C ILE A 443 -18.86 14.58 2.86
N ALA A 444 -19.53 13.69 3.59
CA ALA A 444 -19.09 13.28 4.91
C ALA A 444 -19.43 11.81 5.21
N ILE A 445 -18.70 11.26 6.17
CA ILE A 445 -18.88 9.93 6.73
C ILE A 445 -19.10 10.09 8.23
N ALA A 446 -20.14 9.47 8.76
CA ALA A 446 -20.34 9.34 10.19
C ALA A 446 -20.51 7.86 10.59
N GLN A 447 -20.06 7.53 11.79
CA GLN A 447 -20.31 6.25 12.45
C GLN A 447 -21.11 6.51 13.72
N ASP A 448 -22.29 5.90 13.83
CA ASP A 448 -23.20 6.05 14.97
C ASP A 448 -23.44 7.53 15.35
N GLY A 449 -23.70 8.38 14.36
CA GLY A 449 -23.94 9.82 14.55
C GLY A 449 -22.69 10.67 14.82
N THR A 450 -21.49 10.08 14.86
CA THR A 450 -20.23 10.83 15.00
C THR A 450 -19.53 10.93 13.65
N GLU A 451 -19.30 12.15 13.16
CA GLU A 451 -18.53 12.37 11.94
C GLU A 451 -17.08 11.88 12.11
N ILE A 452 -16.60 11.08 11.16
CA ILE A 452 -15.23 10.54 11.15
C ILE A 452 -14.38 11.12 10.01
N ALA A 453 -15.00 11.61 8.94
CA ALA A 453 -14.32 12.27 7.82
C ALA A 453 -15.28 13.14 7.01
N SER A 454 -14.74 14.18 6.38
CA SER A 454 -15.45 14.96 5.37
C SER A 454 -14.49 15.58 4.35
N ALA A 455 -15.04 15.95 3.21
CA ALA A 455 -14.30 16.56 2.11
C ALA A 455 -15.19 17.52 1.30
N PRO A 456 -14.62 18.55 0.66
CA PRO A 456 -15.33 19.36 -0.33
C PRO A 456 -15.83 18.49 -1.48
N ALA A 457 -16.97 18.86 -2.07
CA ALA A 457 -17.52 18.25 -3.27
C ALA A 457 -17.96 19.33 -4.27
N ASP A 458 -17.91 19.03 -5.57
CA ASP A 458 -18.41 19.95 -6.60
C ASP A 458 -19.94 19.77 -6.73
N PRO A 459 -20.74 20.85 -6.62
CA PRO A 459 -22.19 20.77 -6.79
C PRO A 459 -22.63 20.09 -8.10
N LYS A 460 -21.83 20.18 -9.17
CA LYS A 460 -22.13 19.57 -10.47
C LYS A 460 -22.14 18.05 -10.41
N VAL A 461 -21.24 17.44 -9.65
CA VAL A 461 -21.16 15.97 -9.54
C VAL A 461 -22.18 15.43 -8.53
N VAL A 462 -22.45 16.20 -7.47
CA VAL A 462 -23.45 15.86 -6.44
C VAL A 462 -24.86 15.80 -7.03
N ALA A 463 -25.19 16.66 -7.99
CA ALA A 463 -26.52 16.70 -8.61
C ALA A 463 -26.96 15.36 -9.24
N ASN A 464 -26.02 14.48 -9.61
CA ASN A 464 -26.32 13.20 -10.25
C ASN A 464 -26.55 12.05 -9.26
N VAL A 465 -26.25 12.25 -7.97
CA VAL A 465 -26.25 11.18 -6.95
C VAL A 465 -27.66 10.62 -6.71
N GLU A 466 -28.71 11.46 -6.79
CA GLU A 466 -30.10 11.06 -6.51
C GLU A 466 -30.68 10.05 -7.51
N THR A 467 -30.07 9.92 -8.69
CA THR A 467 -30.54 9.04 -9.78
C THR A 467 -29.88 7.67 -9.79
N ALA A 468 -28.90 7.45 -8.91
CA ALA A 468 -28.04 6.28 -8.96
C ALA A 468 -28.71 5.02 -8.40
N GLN A 469 -28.35 3.87 -8.97
CA GLN A 469 -28.67 2.55 -8.43
C GLN A 469 -27.54 2.10 -7.51
N ILE A 470 -27.87 1.82 -6.24
CA ILE A 470 -26.91 1.40 -5.23
C ILE A 470 -26.85 -0.13 -5.16
N GLU A 471 -25.66 -0.69 -5.37
CA GLU A 471 -25.35 -2.08 -5.08
C GLU A 471 -24.64 -2.17 -3.72
N TRP A 472 -25.18 -3.00 -2.82
CA TRP A 472 -24.67 -3.17 -1.46
C TRP A 472 -23.69 -4.33 -1.36
N GLY A 473 -22.61 -4.14 -0.60
CA GLY A 473 -21.64 -5.19 -0.25
C GLY A 473 -20.70 -5.63 -1.38
N LYS A 474 -20.72 -4.95 -2.53
CA LYS A 474 -19.94 -5.28 -3.72
C LYS A 474 -19.54 -3.99 -4.45
N GLY A 475 -18.32 -3.97 -4.99
CA GLY A 475 -17.77 -2.86 -5.76
C GLY A 475 -16.25 -2.86 -5.76
N MET A 476 -15.63 -1.73 -6.08
CA MET A 476 -14.18 -1.64 -6.34
C MET A 476 -13.28 -2.03 -5.16
N TYR A 477 -13.73 -1.93 -3.91
CA TYR A 477 -12.95 -2.34 -2.73
C TYR A 477 -13.01 -3.85 -2.47
N GLY A 478 -13.72 -4.60 -3.32
CA GLY A 478 -14.01 -6.02 -3.17
C GLY A 478 -15.28 -6.30 -2.38
N ARG A 479 -15.59 -7.58 -2.21
CA ARG A 479 -16.80 -8.00 -1.49
C ARG A 479 -16.70 -7.66 0.00
N PHE A 480 -17.81 -7.20 0.59
CA PHE A 480 -17.89 -6.99 2.02
C PHE A 480 -17.75 -8.31 2.79
N ALA A 481 -16.83 -8.36 3.75
CA ALA A 481 -16.55 -9.58 4.51
C ALA A 481 -17.57 -9.87 5.64
N GLY A 482 -18.30 -8.85 6.10
CA GLY A 482 -19.35 -8.96 7.11
C GLY A 482 -20.76 -8.88 6.52
N ASP A 483 -21.70 -8.37 7.31
CA ASP A 483 -23.06 -8.08 6.88
C ASP A 483 -23.23 -6.57 6.67
N VAL A 484 -23.86 -6.20 5.56
CA VAL A 484 -24.24 -4.81 5.26
C VAL A 484 -25.67 -4.80 4.71
N THR A 485 -26.51 -3.93 5.27
CA THR A 485 -27.90 -3.77 4.84
C THR A 485 -28.28 -2.30 4.72
N PRO A 486 -29.09 -1.93 3.70
CA PRO A 486 -29.67 -0.60 3.62
C PRO A 486 -30.61 -0.34 4.81
N GLN A 487 -30.69 0.90 5.26
CA GLN A 487 -31.69 1.36 6.22
C GLN A 487 -32.74 2.28 5.60
#